data_AF-A0A840HKY9-F1
#
_entry.id   AF-A0A840HKY9-F1
#
_cell.length_a   1.000
_cell.length_b   1.000
_cell.length_c   1.000
_cell.angle_alpha   90.00
_cell.angle_beta   90.00
_cell.angle_gamma   90.00
#
_symmetry.space_group_name_H-M   'P 1'
#
loop_
_entity.id
_entity.type
_entity.pdbx_description
1 polymer ?
#
loop_
_entity_poly.entity_id
_entity_poly.type
_entity_poly.pdbx_seq_one_letter_code
_entity_poly.pdbx_strand_id
1 'polypeptide(L)' 'MGKVGTGWSRTISAQLRKTLDTVVSPKQKLTKVIKKPKATWVEPKFFAEVEYRDITSEGLLRASSFKGLGTKPT' A
#
# COMPACT_ATOMS: atom_id res chain seq x y z
N MET A 1 -5.82 -9.14 0.47
CA MET A 1 -4.41 -8.69 0.58
C MET A 1 -4.28 -7.64 1.68
N GLY A 2 -3.20 -7.72 2.48
CA GLY A 2 -3.06 -7.08 3.79
C GLY A 2 -2.24 -5.79 3.83
N LYS A 3 -1.59 -5.52 4.98
CA LYS A 3 -0.72 -4.35 5.20
C LYS A 3 0.75 -4.75 5.00
N VAL A 4 1.50 -3.88 4.33
CA VAL A 4 2.97 -3.93 4.29
C VAL A 4 3.52 -2.78 5.15
N GLY A 5 4.57 -3.03 5.92
CA GLY A 5 5.15 -2.05 6.85
C GLY A 5 6.66 -1.95 6.84
N THR A 6 7.33 -2.74 6.01
CA THR A 6 8.78 -2.90 5.93
C THR A 6 9.22 -2.83 4.45
N GLY A 7 10.53 -2.77 4.19
CA GLY A 7 11.07 -2.74 2.83
C GLY A 7 11.33 -1.35 2.25
N TRP A 8 11.16 -0.29 3.05
CA TRP A 8 11.49 1.08 2.65
C TRP A 8 12.42 1.73 3.68
N SER A 9 13.32 2.60 3.19
CA SER A 9 14.08 3.52 4.04
C SER A 9 13.24 4.75 4.39
N ARG A 10 13.76 5.61 5.27
CA ARG A 10 13.12 6.92 5.55
C ARG A 10 13.00 7.78 4.29
N THR A 11 14.01 7.76 3.43
CA THR A 11 14.02 8.49 2.14
C THR A 11 12.91 7.99 1.22
N ILE A 12 12.79 6.67 1.05
CA ILE A 12 11.71 6.07 0.24
C ILE A 12 10.35 6.39 0.84
N SER A 13 10.20 6.32 2.16
CA SER A 13 8.95 6.67 2.85
C SER A 13 8.53 8.11 2.57
N ALA A 14 9.47 9.05 2.59
CA ALA A 14 9.20 10.45 2.29
C ALA A 14 8.80 10.68 0.82
N GLN A 15 9.45 9.96 -0.11
CA GLN A 15 9.09 9.99 -1.52
C GLN A 15 7.69 9.42 -1.76
N LEU A 16 7.39 8.25 -1.18
CA LEU A 16 6.06 7.64 -1.24
C LEU A 16 4.99 8.59 -0.71
N ARG A 17 5.26 9.27 0.41
CA ARG A 17 4.33 10.25 0.97
C ARG A 17 4.06 11.38 -0.03
N LYS A 18 5.09 11.99 -0.59
CA LYS A 18 4.95 13.05 -1.60
C LYS A 18 4.14 12.59 -2.81
N THR A 19 4.42 11.38 -3.31
CA THR A 19 3.69 10.82 -4.46
C THR A 19 2.22 10.56 -4.14
N LEU A 20 1.94 9.92 -3.01
CA LEU A 20 0.57 9.58 -2.59
C LEU A 20 -0.26 10.82 -2.21
N ASP A 21 0.39 11.88 -1.76
CA ASP A 21 -0.29 13.15 -1.43
C ASP A 21 -0.92 13.81 -2.66
N THR A 22 -0.46 13.49 -3.88
CA THR A 22 -1.05 13.99 -5.14
C THR A 22 -2.38 13.33 -5.50
N VAL A 23 -2.75 12.23 -4.82
CA VAL A 23 -3.92 11.41 -5.15
C VAL A 23 -4.79 11.11 -3.93
N VAL A 24 -4.75 11.97 -2.91
CA VAL A 24 -5.56 11.81 -1.69
C VAL A 24 -7.05 11.78 -2.05
N SER A 25 -7.76 10.87 -1.40
CA SER A 25 -9.21 10.71 -1.54
C SER A 25 -9.88 10.89 -0.17
N PRO A 26 -11.03 11.58 -0.09
CA PRO A 26 -11.78 11.71 1.16
C PRO A 26 -12.48 10.40 1.57
N LYS A 27 -12.64 9.45 0.65
CA LYS A 27 -13.37 8.19 0.87
C LYS A 27 -12.46 6.99 0.66
N GLN A 28 -12.71 5.91 1.41
CA GLN A 28 -12.03 4.64 1.16
C GLN A 28 -12.52 4.02 -0.16
N LYS A 29 -11.59 3.48 -0.95
CA LYS A 29 -11.85 2.81 -2.24
C LYS A 29 -11.72 1.28 -2.13
N LEU A 30 -11.94 0.75 -0.94
CA LEU A 30 -11.98 -0.70 -0.68
C LEU A 30 -13.38 -1.24 -0.91
N THR A 31 -13.47 -2.45 -1.44
CA THR A 31 -14.75 -3.18 -1.57
C THR A 31 -15.37 -3.51 -0.21
N LYS A 32 -14.54 -3.80 0.79
CA LYS A 32 -14.94 -3.96 2.19
C LYS A 32 -14.56 -2.74 3.00
N VAL A 33 -15.57 -2.09 3.59
CA VAL A 33 -15.39 -0.93 4.48
C VAL A 33 -14.64 -1.34 5.75
N ILE A 34 -13.58 -0.61 6.09
CA ILE A 34 -12.85 -0.78 7.35
C ILE A 34 -12.80 0.52 8.16
N LYS A 35 -12.71 0.39 9.49
CA LYS A 35 -12.55 1.52 10.40
C LYS A 35 -11.08 1.80 10.65
N LYS A 36 -10.53 2.80 9.97
CA LYS A 36 -9.16 3.30 10.14
C LYS A 36 -9.15 4.83 10.24
N PRO A 37 -9.45 5.38 11.44
CA PRO A 37 -9.67 6.83 11.59
C PRO A 37 -8.42 7.68 11.32
N LYS A 38 -7.22 7.09 11.39
CA LYS A 38 -5.94 7.77 11.14
C LYS A 38 -5.34 7.48 9.75
N ALA A 39 -6.05 6.77 8.88
CA ALA A 39 -5.56 6.48 7.54
C ALA A 39 -5.86 7.64 6.59
N THR A 40 -4.88 8.03 5.78
CA THR A 40 -5.12 8.81 4.56
C THR A 40 -5.52 7.85 3.44
N TRP A 41 -6.71 8.04 2.88
CA TRP A 41 -7.14 7.29 1.72
C TRP A 41 -6.60 7.93 0.44
N VAL A 42 -6.35 7.12 -0.58
CA VAL A 42 -5.83 7.57 -1.87
C VAL A 42 -6.62 6.91 -3.01
N GLU A 43 -6.64 7.55 -4.17
CA GLU A 43 -7.15 6.94 -5.39
C GLU A 43 -6.22 5.78 -5.84
N PRO A 44 -6.78 4.64 -6.31
CA PRO A 44 -6.01 3.47 -6.70
C PRO A 44 -5.33 3.65 -8.07
N LYS A 45 -4.38 4.58 -8.16
CA LYS A 45 -3.65 4.91 -9.40
C LYS A 45 -2.26 4.26 -9.51
N PHE A 46 -1.80 3.60 -8.45
CA PHE A 46 -0.46 3.04 -8.37
C PHE A 46 -0.49 1.55 -8.05
N PHE A 47 0.51 0.84 -8.55
CA PHE A 47 0.80 -0.56 -8.25
C PHE A 47 2.01 -0.61 -7.31
N ALA A 48 1.87 -1.35 -6.22
CA ALA A 48 2.97 -1.62 -5.30
C ALA A 48 3.54 -3.01 -5.55
N GLU A 49 4.84 -3.09 -5.79
CA GLU A 49 5.57 -4.34 -5.82
C GLU A 49 5.91 -4.75 -4.39
N VAL A 50 5.55 -5.98 -4.04
CA VAL A 50 5.68 -6.52 -2.69
C VAL A 50 6.20 -7.94 -2.79
N GLU A 51 7.35 -8.18 -2.17
CA GLU A 51 7.84 -9.53 -1.91
C GLU A 51 7.17 -10.05 -0.64
N TYR A 52 6.80 -11.32 -0.62
CA TYR A 52 6.18 -11.98 0.52
C TYR A 52 6.58 -13.45 0.55
N ARG A 53 6.47 -14.08 1.72
CA ARG A 53 6.81 -15.50 1.87
C ARG A 53 5.66 -16.43 1.50
N ASP A 54 4.44 -16.03 1.85
CA ASP A 54 3.24 -16.85 1.67
C ASP A 54 1.96 -15.99 1.72
N ILE A 55 0.84 -16.56 1.25
CA ILE A 55 -0.51 -16.00 1.38
C ILE A 55 -1.30 -16.88 2.34
N THR A 56 -1.86 -16.27 3.40
CA THR A 56 -2.70 -17.01 4.36
C THR A 56 -3.99 -17.51 3.71
N SER A 57 -4.67 -18.48 4.35
CA SER A 57 -6.02 -18.91 3.95
C SER A 57 -7.05 -17.77 3.89
N GLU A 58 -6.80 -16.68 4.62
CA GLU A 58 -7.62 -15.46 4.62
C GLU A 58 -7.22 -14.46 3.51
N GLY A 59 -6.23 -14.79 2.67
CA GLY A 59 -5.75 -13.92 1.59
C GLY A 59 -4.89 -12.75 2.08
N LEU A 60 -4.15 -12.90 3.17
CA LEU A 60 -3.22 -11.90 3.70
C LEU A 60 -1.76 -12.29 3.40
N LEU A 61 -0.91 -11.29 3.19
CA LEU A 61 0.51 -11.51 2.92
C LEU A 61 1.27 -11.81 4.23
N ARG A 62 2.08 -12.86 4.24
CA ARG A 62 2.96 -13.21 5.36
C ARG A 62 4.40 -12.79 5.07
N ALA A 63 5.04 -12.15 6.06
CA ALA A 63 6.40 -11.63 5.98
C ALA A 63 6.63 -10.74 4.73
N SER A 64 5.70 -9.83 4.47
CA SER A 64 5.73 -8.94 3.31
C SER A 64 6.76 -7.82 3.45
N SER A 65 7.43 -7.45 2.35
CA SER A 65 8.34 -6.32 2.22
C SER A 65 8.03 -5.54 0.94
N PHE A 66 7.94 -4.21 1.04
CA PHE A 66 7.80 -3.34 -0.12
C PHE A 66 9.07 -3.39 -0.99
N LYS A 67 8.90 -3.29 -2.31
CA LYS A 67 9.99 -3.25 -3.30
C LYS A 67 9.93 -2.03 -4.20
N GLY A 68 8.74 -1.58 -4.58
CA GLY A 68 8.60 -0.44 -5.49
C GLY A 68 7.17 0.04 -5.66
N LEU A 69 7.02 1.25 -6.21
CA LEU A 69 5.75 1.84 -6.60
C LEU A 69 5.83 2.25 -8.07
N GLY A 70 4.85 1.84 -8.87
CA GLY A 70 4.76 2.17 -10.30
C GLY A 70 3.35 2.50 -10.74
N THR A 71 3.19 2.99 -11.97
CA THR A 71 1.89 3.32 -12.57
C THR A 71 1.34 2.20 -13.46
N LYS A 72 2.15 1.18 -13.72
CA LYS A 72 1.78 -0.04 -14.44
C LYS A 72 2.47 -1.23 -13.76
N PRO A 73 1.82 -2.41 -13.70
CA PRO A 73 2.54 -3.63 -13.40
C PRO A 73 3.51 -3.88 -14.57
N THR A 74 4.80 -4.03 -14.24
CA THR A 74 5.84 -4.47 -15.18
C THR A 74 5.76 -5.98 -15.35
#